data_AF-A0A0M0JP52-F1
#
_entry.id   AF-A0A0M0JP52-F1
#
_cell.length_a   1.000
_cell.length_b   1.000
_cell.length_c   1.000
_cell.angle_alpha   90.00
_cell.angle_beta   90.00
_cell.angle_gamma   90.00
#
_symmetry.space_group_name_H-M   'P 1'
#
loop_
_entity.id
_entity.type
_entity.pdbx_description
1 polymer ?
#
loop_
_entity_poly.entity_id
_entity_poly.type
_entity_poly.pdbx_seq_one_letter_code
_entity_poly.pdbx_strand_id
1 'polypeptide(L)'
;MHLFALVAATSLSTVPLVTFDGAPGTTFKFVELNDPVMGGQSTGTWNVTKGEFGTMKGEVVDVPSLSAPGFIKTCADGKFADASSAAGGMLVLTVRSRTPDYRGYRVSFASGTASGAYACSGGGSIPFSRGCFKSSFVVMPSAAYEFFDVEIPFANFTDLWSPATGEPTSTCTQDASACATAKVLASITRFELWAEGAKGAVDIDLMRVTAKPADARVSLLGLRSGYSARPPARYDTCSAAIQDGLKFGISGRTEPTLPFVDMDETLAEQVCCDVRALPYAEPQFLYDAPDIALFDKLPTDSSPTTFYDSVCGLPLFTAPRGRTFADFQADTAEHGWPSFRPEELIAANVITNETTGFVTSKCGTHLGSYLPDEKGARWCIDLSCIAGHAAA
;
A
#
# COMPACT_ATOMS: atom_id res chain seq x y z
N MET A 1 0.69 -45.91 -26.81
CA MET A 1 -0.41 -44.97 -27.11
C MET A 1 -0.83 -44.32 -25.79
N HIS A 2 -0.16 -43.23 -25.38
CA HIS A 2 -0.53 -42.48 -24.18
C HIS A 2 -1.12 -41.15 -24.64
N LEU A 3 -2.42 -41.01 -24.45
CA LEU A 3 -3.23 -39.87 -24.85
C LEU A 3 -3.00 -38.75 -23.81
N PHE A 4 -2.26 -37.70 -24.17
CA PHE A 4 -2.22 -36.48 -23.35
C PHE A 4 -3.52 -35.70 -23.59
N ALA A 5 -4.39 -35.67 -22.58
CA ALA A 5 -5.53 -34.77 -22.57
C ALA A 5 -5.04 -33.34 -22.32
N LEU A 6 -5.17 -32.46 -23.32
CA LEU A 6 -5.03 -31.03 -23.13
C LEU A 6 -6.17 -30.56 -22.22
N VAL A 7 -5.85 -30.14 -21.00
CA VAL A 7 -6.79 -29.38 -20.15
C VAL A 7 -6.77 -27.94 -20.64
N ALA A 8 -7.88 -27.48 -21.23
CA ALA A 8 -8.06 -26.09 -21.60
C ALA A 8 -8.18 -25.24 -20.32
N ALA A 9 -7.24 -24.32 -20.12
CA ALA A 9 -7.32 -23.34 -19.05
C ALA A 9 -8.41 -22.31 -19.40
N THR A 10 -9.54 -22.35 -18.70
CA THR A 10 -10.55 -21.28 -18.74
C THR A 10 -9.99 -20.05 -18.04
N SER A 11 -9.76 -18.96 -18.77
CA SER A 11 -9.43 -17.67 -18.18
C SER A 11 -10.64 -17.18 -17.35
N LEU A 12 -10.45 -16.99 -16.04
CA LEU A 12 -11.47 -16.35 -15.21
C LEU A 12 -11.59 -14.88 -15.65
N SER A 13 -12.75 -14.50 -16.20
CA SER A 13 -12.99 -13.16 -16.71
C SER A 13 -13.24 -12.16 -15.57
N THR A 14 -12.75 -10.93 -15.71
CA THR A 14 -13.07 -9.82 -14.81
C THR A 14 -14.57 -9.50 -14.83
N VAL A 15 -15.11 -9.14 -13.66
CA VAL A 15 -16.53 -8.81 -13.48
C VAL A 15 -16.68 -7.29 -13.44
N PRO A 16 -17.32 -6.65 -14.42
CA PRO A 16 -17.57 -5.22 -14.36
C PRO A 16 -18.61 -4.90 -13.28
N LEU A 17 -18.29 -3.92 -12.42
CA LEU A 17 -19.13 -3.49 -11.32
C LEU A 17 -19.70 -2.09 -11.55
N VAL A 18 -18.90 -1.16 -12.08
CA VAL A 18 -19.34 0.21 -12.40
C VAL A 18 -18.77 0.63 -13.75
N THR A 19 -19.63 1.17 -14.61
CA THR A 19 -19.30 1.84 -15.87
C THR A 19 -20.16 3.10 -16.03
N PHE A 20 -19.82 3.94 -17.01
CA PHE A 20 -20.55 5.18 -17.33
C PHE A 20 -21.14 5.19 -18.76
N ASP A 21 -21.16 4.03 -19.41
CA ASP A 21 -21.58 3.83 -20.81
C ASP A 21 -23.10 3.66 -20.99
N GLY A 22 -23.86 3.59 -19.89
CA GLY A 22 -25.31 3.36 -19.91
C GLY A 22 -25.69 1.87 -19.90
N ALA A 23 -24.74 0.94 -19.80
CA ALA A 23 -25.03 -0.47 -19.75
C ALA A 23 -25.85 -0.85 -18.50
N PRO A 24 -26.98 -1.57 -18.65
CA PRO A 24 -27.76 -2.05 -17.52
C PRO A 24 -26.93 -2.93 -16.58
N GLY A 25 -27.08 -2.72 -15.27
CA GLY A 25 -26.39 -3.50 -14.24
C GLY A 25 -24.96 -3.07 -13.91
N THR A 26 -24.41 -2.09 -14.65
CA THR A 26 -23.09 -1.51 -14.39
C THR A 26 -23.10 0.02 -14.40
N THR A 27 -24.07 0.66 -15.04
CA THR A 27 -24.31 2.11 -14.91
C THR A 27 -25.35 2.40 -13.82
N PHE A 28 -24.98 3.25 -12.86
CA PHE A 28 -25.81 3.60 -11.70
C PHE A 28 -26.01 5.11 -11.56
N LYS A 29 -27.06 5.50 -10.82
CA LYS A 29 -27.22 6.88 -10.37
C LYS A 29 -26.38 7.10 -9.13
N PHE A 30 -25.40 7.98 -9.24
CA PHE A 30 -24.59 8.42 -8.13
C PHE A 30 -25.21 9.62 -7.41
N VAL A 31 -25.03 9.66 -6.10
CA VAL A 31 -25.43 10.76 -5.22
C VAL A 31 -24.20 11.20 -4.44
N GLU A 32 -23.95 12.51 -4.46
CA GLU A 32 -22.90 13.12 -3.66
C GLU A 32 -23.37 13.37 -2.23
N LEU A 33 -22.47 13.20 -1.27
CA LEU A 33 -22.65 13.65 0.11
C LEU A 33 -21.37 14.32 0.60
N ASN A 34 -21.50 15.59 0.98
CA ASN A 34 -20.47 16.33 1.69
C ASN A 34 -20.75 16.27 3.19
N ASP A 35 -19.70 16.24 4.00
CA ASP A 35 -19.78 16.00 5.44
C ASP A 35 -20.77 16.94 6.16
N PRO A 36 -21.93 16.42 6.62
CA PRO A 36 -22.91 17.20 7.36
C PRO A 36 -22.68 17.17 8.88
N VAL A 37 -21.68 16.41 9.35
CA VAL A 37 -21.52 16.07 10.77
C VAL A 37 -20.94 17.25 11.54
N MET A 38 -21.61 17.63 12.63
CA MET A 38 -21.09 18.57 13.65
C MET A 38 -20.53 19.90 13.11
N GLY A 39 -21.11 20.41 12.01
CA GLY A 39 -20.66 21.66 11.37
C GLY A 39 -19.56 21.46 10.33
N GLY A 40 -19.47 20.26 9.72
CA GLY A 40 -18.58 19.97 8.61
C GLY A 40 -18.64 21.01 7.49
N GLN A 41 -17.46 21.33 6.96
CA GLN A 41 -17.26 22.41 5.98
C GLN A 41 -16.64 21.91 4.68
N SER A 42 -16.40 20.60 4.56
CA SER A 42 -15.88 20.01 3.33
C SER A 42 -16.92 20.17 2.22
N THR A 43 -16.49 20.57 1.03
CA THR A 43 -17.39 20.83 -0.10
C THR A 43 -16.88 20.15 -1.35
N GLY A 44 -17.77 19.43 -2.03
CA GLY A 44 -17.47 18.64 -3.19
C GLY A 44 -18.49 18.80 -4.30
N THR A 45 -18.19 18.14 -5.41
CA THR A 45 -19.09 17.91 -6.54
C THR A 45 -18.86 16.50 -7.07
N TRP A 46 -19.93 15.82 -7.49
CA TRP A 46 -19.86 14.63 -8.35
C TRP A 46 -20.54 14.89 -9.69
N ASN A 47 -19.77 14.84 -10.77
CA ASN A 47 -20.26 15.06 -12.14
C ASN A 47 -19.96 13.84 -13.02
N VAL A 48 -20.92 13.42 -13.83
CA VAL A 48 -20.73 12.29 -14.77
C VAL A 48 -20.56 12.83 -16.18
N THR A 49 -19.39 12.58 -16.77
CA THR A 49 -19.15 12.68 -18.22
C THR A 49 -19.70 11.42 -18.87
N LYS A 50 -20.92 11.52 -19.42
CA LYS A 50 -21.66 10.39 -19.97
C LYS A 50 -20.84 9.64 -21.02
N GLY A 51 -20.74 8.32 -20.87
CA GLY A 51 -19.97 7.46 -21.76
C GLY A 51 -18.50 7.29 -21.36
N GLU A 52 -18.01 8.09 -20.41
CA GLU A 52 -16.57 8.19 -20.14
C GLU A 52 -16.23 7.90 -18.67
N PHE A 53 -16.52 8.84 -17.76
CA PHE A 53 -16.09 8.74 -16.36
C PHE A 53 -16.95 9.63 -15.45
N GLY A 54 -16.89 9.39 -14.14
CA GLY A 54 -17.38 10.30 -13.11
C GLY A 54 -16.22 11.05 -12.43
N THR A 55 -16.41 12.32 -12.13
CA THR A 55 -15.42 13.20 -11.51
C THR A 55 -15.88 13.61 -10.11
N MET A 56 -15.06 13.30 -9.10
CA MET A 56 -15.16 13.90 -7.78
C MET A 56 -14.19 15.08 -7.70
N LYS A 57 -14.71 16.27 -7.41
CA LYS A 57 -13.89 17.47 -7.23
C LYS A 57 -14.34 18.28 -6.03
N GLY A 58 -13.42 18.70 -5.18
CA GLY A 58 -13.74 19.47 -3.98
C GLY A 58 -12.55 19.77 -3.09
N GLU A 59 -12.84 20.15 -1.85
CA GLU A 59 -11.86 20.39 -0.80
C GLU A 59 -12.33 19.76 0.51
N VAL A 60 -11.51 18.87 1.06
CA VAL A 60 -11.70 18.32 2.40
C VAL A 60 -11.00 19.23 3.39
N VAL A 61 -11.77 19.75 4.35
CA VAL A 61 -11.29 20.64 5.41
C VAL A 61 -11.63 20.05 6.77
N ASP A 62 -10.98 20.57 7.81
CA ASP A 62 -11.19 20.12 9.17
C ASP A 62 -12.59 20.51 9.66
N VAL A 63 -13.28 19.57 10.30
CA VAL A 63 -14.53 19.83 11.02
C VAL A 63 -14.18 20.61 12.30
N PRO A 64 -14.63 21.87 12.48
CA PRO A 64 -14.14 22.71 13.57
C PRO A 64 -14.35 22.13 14.96
N SER A 65 -15.46 21.42 15.17
CA SER A 65 -15.81 20.80 16.45
C SER A 65 -14.99 19.55 16.79
N LEU A 66 -14.42 18.88 15.78
CA LEU A 66 -13.66 17.64 15.93
C LEU A 66 -12.15 17.85 15.79
N SER A 67 -11.72 18.98 15.24
CA SER A 67 -10.31 19.24 14.89
C SER A 67 -9.70 18.12 14.04
N ALA A 68 -10.50 17.54 13.15
CA ALA A 68 -10.14 16.43 12.29
C ALA A 68 -10.70 16.63 10.88
N PRO A 69 -10.07 16.10 9.81
CA PRO A 69 -10.58 16.21 8.44
C PRO A 69 -11.98 15.63 8.31
N GLY A 70 -12.86 16.35 7.60
CA GLY A 70 -14.18 15.85 7.22
C GLY A 70 -14.12 14.88 6.04
N PHE A 71 -15.21 14.79 5.29
CA PHE A 71 -15.28 13.98 4.08
C PHE A 71 -16.10 14.58 2.93
N ILE A 72 -15.80 14.10 1.73
CA ILE A 72 -16.63 14.20 0.53
C ILE A 72 -16.79 12.79 0.00
N LYS A 73 -17.99 12.41 -0.41
CA LYS A 73 -18.19 11.12 -1.05
C LYS A 73 -19.20 11.16 -2.17
N THR A 74 -19.12 10.16 -3.02
CA THR A 74 -20.18 9.80 -3.96
C THR A 74 -20.59 8.36 -3.73
N CYS A 75 -21.88 8.07 -3.85
CA CYS A 75 -22.43 6.74 -3.62
C CYS A 75 -23.42 6.33 -4.69
N ALA A 76 -23.40 5.06 -5.06
CA ALA A 76 -24.39 4.42 -5.91
C ALA A 76 -25.01 3.24 -5.17
N ASP A 77 -26.34 3.25 -5.06
CA ASP A 77 -27.13 2.11 -4.57
C ASP A 77 -27.72 1.35 -5.76
N GLY A 78 -27.75 0.02 -5.68
CA GLY A 78 -28.28 -0.81 -6.74
C GLY A 78 -27.94 -2.28 -6.54
N LYS A 79 -28.34 -3.13 -7.49
CA LYS A 79 -27.89 -4.52 -7.53
C LYS A 79 -26.68 -4.61 -8.45
N PHE A 80 -25.51 -4.83 -7.88
CA PHE A 80 -24.26 -4.98 -8.61
C PHE A 80 -24.13 -6.43 -9.14
N ALA A 81 -23.24 -6.63 -10.11
CA ALA A 81 -22.94 -7.96 -10.63
C ALA A 81 -22.35 -8.87 -9.53
N ASP A 82 -22.64 -10.17 -9.63
CA ASP A 82 -22.07 -11.17 -8.72
C ASP A 82 -20.55 -11.28 -8.95
N ALA A 83 -19.77 -10.81 -7.97
CA ALA A 83 -18.32 -10.84 -7.99
C ALA A 83 -17.74 -11.95 -7.10
N SER A 84 -18.53 -12.97 -6.73
CA SER A 84 -18.06 -14.09 -5.89
C SER A 84 -16.88 -14.84 -6.49
N SER A 85 -16.81 -14.93 -7.82
CA SER A 85 -15.66 -15.51 -8.53
C SER A 85 -14.37 -14.74 -8.33
N ALA A 86 -14.45 -13.49 -7.88
CA ALA A 86 -13.31 -12.65 -7.61
C ALA A 86 -12.81 -12.71 -6.15
N ALA A 87 -13.41 -13.57 -5.31
CA ALA A 87 -12.95 -13.78 -3.95
C ALA A 87 -11.46 -14.17 -3.91
N GLY A 88 -10.69 -13.52 -3.05
CA GLY A 88 -9.24 -13.66 -2.98
C GLY A 88 -8.46 -12.88 -4.06
N GLY A 89 -9.15 -12.22 -4.99
CA GLY A 89 -8.56 -11.35 -6.01
C GLY A 89 -8.61 -9.86 -5.65
N MET A 90 -8.83 -9.02 -6.66
CA MET A 90 -8.71 -7.56 -6.57
C MET A 90 -10.01 -6.84 -6.93
N LEU A 91 -10.31 -5.75 -6.22
CA LEU A 91 -11.14 -4.66 -6.73
C LEU A 91 -10.24 -3.71 -7.54
N VAL A 92 -10.56 -3.48 -8.81
CA VAL A 92 -9.77 -2.64 -9.70
C VAL A 92 -10.55 -1.36 -10.02
N LEU A 93 -9.96 -0.22 -9.68
CA LEU A 93 -10.47 1.11 -10.03
C LEU A 93 -9.63 1.67 -11.18
N THR A 94 -10.25 1.99 -12.31
CA THR A 94 -9.54 2.70 -13.38
C THR A 94 -9.73 4.20 -13.18
N VAL A 95 -8.67 4.88 -12.77
CA VAL A 95 -8.72 6.27 -12.28
C VAL A 95 -7.60 7.14 -12.85
N ARG A 96 -7.77 8.45 -12.71
CA ARG A 96 -6.69 9.46 -12.81
C ARG A 96 -7.01 10.60 -11.85
N SER A 97 -6.00 11.36 -11.43
CA SER A 97 -6.21 12.48 -10.50
C SER A 97 -5.31 13.67 -10.83
N ARG A 98 -5.84 14.90 -10.66
CA ARG A 98 -5.05 16.14 -10.70
C ARG A 98 -4.48 16.50 -9.33
N THR A 99 -4.92 15.78 -8.30
CA THR A 99 -4.46 15.90 -6.92
C THR A 99 -3.88 14.54 -6.47
N PRO A 100 -2.89 13.98 -7.18
CA PRO A 100 -2.34 12.66 -6.85
C PRO A 100 -1.65 12.66 -5.48
N ASP A 101 -1.36 13.81 -4.88
CA ASP A 101 -0.81 13.94 -3.53
C ASP A 101 -1.86 13.86 -2.42
N TYR A 102 -3.15 13.86 -2.75
CA TYR A 102 -4.20 13.64 -1.75
C TYR A 102 -4.15 12.19 -1.25
N ARG A 103 -4.04 12.00 0.07
CA ARG A 103 -3.85 10.68 0.72
C ARG A 103 -5.11 10.14 1.40
N GLY A 104 -6.23 10.85 1.32
CA GLY A 104 -7.50 10.48 1.94
C GLY A 104 -8.44 9.67 1.06
N TYR A 105 -7.97 9.13 -0.07
CA TYR A 105 -8.83 8.37 -0.98
C TYR A 105 -9.18 7.00 -0.41
N ARG A 106 -10.49 6.71 -0.39
CA ARG A 106 -11.02 5.44 0.09
C ARG A 106 -12.12 4.94 -0.82
N VAL A 107 -12.28 3.63 -0.86
CA VAL A 107 -13.37 2.97 -1.55
C VAL A 107 -14.08 2.04 -0.57
N SER A 108 -15.41 2.01 -0.66
CA SER A 108 -16.20 1.05 0.10
C SER A 108 -17.33 0.46 -0.71
N PHE A 109 -17.77 -0.71 -0.28
CA PHE A 109 -18.99 -1.34 -0.78
C PHE A 109 -19.77 -1.97 0.37
N ALA A 110 -21.11 -1.94 0.27
CA ALA A 110 -21.98 -2.57 1.24
C ALA A 110 -22.54 -3.90 0.71
N SER A 111 -22.65 -4.88 1.60
CA SER A 111 -23.22 -6.19 1.33
C SER A 111 -23.68 -6.85 2.63
N GLY A 112 -24.68 -7.73 2.55
CA GLY A 112 -25.19 -8.46 3.71
C GLY A 112 -25.82 -7.58 4.81
N THR A 113 -26.21 -6.35 4.48
CA THR A 113 -26.79 -5.38 5.42
C THR A 113 -28.19 -4.92 4.97
N ALA A 114 -29.05 -4.60 5.94
CA ALA A 114 -30.39 -4.08 5.69
C ALA A 114 -30.38 -2.62 5.19
N SER A 115 -29.31 -1.87 5.48
CA SER A 115 -29.15 -0.49 5.03
C SER A 115 -27.68 -0.21 4.72
N GLY A 116 -27.34 -0.18 3.42
CA GLY A 116 -25.98 0.12 2.97
C GLY A 116 -25.50 1.49 3.43
N ALA A 117 -26.37 2.50 3.38
CA ALA A 117 -26.04 3.85 3.83
C ALA A 117 -25.71 3.91 5.34
N TYR A 118 -26.46 3.19 6.17
CA TYR A 118 -26.21 3.13 7.63
C TYR A 118 -24.95 2.32 7.96
N ALA A 119 -24.75 1.17 7.31
CA ALA A 119 -23.53 0.40 7.46
C ALA A 119 -22.30 1.25 7.09
N CYS A 120 -22.39 1.98 5.98
CA CYS A 120 -21.33 2.84 5.50
C CYS A 120 -21.21 4.20 6.22
N SER A 121 -21.99 4.45 7.27
CA SER A 121 -21.72 5.55 8.20
C SER A 121 -20.94 5.14 9.44
N GLY A 122 -20.78 3.83 9.69
CA GLY A 122 -20.29 3.34 10.98
C GLY A 122 -19.27 2.21 10.94
N GLY A 123 -19.22 1.38 9.89
CA GLY A 123 -18.17 0.37 9.73
C GLY A 123 -18.01 -0.53 10.95
N GLY A 124 -19.12 -1.00 11.51
CA GLY A 124 -19.13 -1.81 12.74
C GLY A 124 -18.79 -1.08 14.04
N SER A 125 -18.31 0.17 14.00
CA SER A 125 -18.06 1.01 15.19
C SER A 125 -19.35 1.54 15.82
N ILE A 126 -20.44 1.61 15.04
CA ILE A 126 -21.78 1.97 15.53
C ILE A 126 -22.62 0.68 15.63
N PRO A 127 -23.48 0.51 16.65
CA PRO A 127 -24.33 -0.68 16.77
C PRO A 127 -25.07 -0.99 15.46
N PHE A 128 -24.99 -2.25 15.00
CA PHE A 128 -25.64 -2.74 13.77
C PHE A 128 -25.17 -2.08 12.46
N SER A 129 -24.00 -1.44 12.43
CA SER A 129 -23.43 -0.82 11.21
C SER A 129 -22.41 -1.70 10.46
N ARG A 130 -22.41 -3.02 10.71
CA ARG A 130 -21.58 -3.98 9.97
C ARG A 130 -22.06 -4.15 8.53
N GLY A 131 -21.19 -4.68 7.66
CA GLY A 131 -21.49 -4.96 6.26
C GLY A 131 -21.14 -3.85 5.27
N CYS A 132 -20.38 -2.83 5.68
CA CYS A 132 -19.75 -1.88 4.76
C CYS A 132 -18.24 -2.04 4.79
N PHE A 133 -17.71 -2.67 3.75
CA PHE A 133 -16.31 -3.03 3.61
C PHE A 133 -15.57 -1.85 3.00
N LYS A 134 -14.53 -1.35 3.67
CA LYS A 134 -13.77 -0.18 3.26
C LYS A 134 -12.28 -0.49 3.17
N SER A 135 -11.62 0.13 2.21
CA SER A 135 -10.16 0.10 2.07
C SER A 135 -9.63 1.44 1.56
N SER A 136 -8.37 1.72 1.86
CA SER A 136 -7.65 2.87 1.31
C SER A 136 -6.99 2.53 -0.01
N PHE A 137 -6.79 3.57 -0.81
CA PHE A 137 -5.97 3.48 -2.01
C PHE A 137 -5.32 4.84 -2.27
N VAL A 138 -4.30 4.86 -3.12
CA VAL A 138 -3.75 6.13 -3.62
C VAL A 138 -3.82 6.17 -5.13
N VAL A 139 -3.74 7.38 -5.65
CA VAL A 139 -3.65 7.65 -7.07
C VAL A 139 -2.25 8.14 -7.36
N MET A 140 -1.50 7.37 -8.15
CA MET A 140 -0.16 7.76 -8.60
C MET A 140 -0.23 8.98 -9.54
N PRO A 141 0.76 9.90 -9.49
CA PRO A 141 0.86 10.99 -10.45
C PRO A 141 1.09 10.42 -11.86
N SER A 142 0.34 10.93 -12.83
CA SER A 142 0.52 10.60 -14.25
C SER A 142 1.01 11.83 -15.01
N ALA A 143 2.21 11.75 -15.58
CA ALA A 143 2.82 12.83 -16.37
C ALA A 143 1.94 13.32 -17.54
N ALA A 144 1.13 12.42 -18.12
CA ALA A 144 0.22 12.71 -19.22
C ALA A 144 -1.27 12.79 -18.81
N TYR A 145 -1.58 12.80 -17.51
CA TYR A 145 -2.97 12.75 -16.99
C TYR A 145 -3.82 11.60 -17.61
N GLU A 146 -3.22 10.42 -17.73
CA GLU A 146 -3.81 9.22 -18.28
C GLU A 146 -4.50 8.38 -17.20
N PHE A 147 -5.50 7.61 -17.62
CA PHE A 147 -6.15 6.62 -16.76
C PHE A 147 -5.23 5.42 -16.54
N PHE A 148 -5.20 4.92 -15.32
CA PHE A 148 -4.51 3.69 -14.95
C PHE A 148 -5.34 2.89 -13.95
N ASP A 149 -5.00 1.61 -13.84
CA ASP A 149 -5.68 0.69 -12.92
C ASP A 149 -5.01 0.74 -11.54
N VAL A 150 -5.80 0.98 -10.51
CA VAL A 150 -5.45 0.79 -9.10
C VAL A 150 -6.06 -0.55 -8.68
N GLU A 151 -5.21 -1.54 -8.41
CA GLU A 151 -5.63 -2.87 -7.93
C GLU A 151 -5.61 -2.90 -6.39
N ILE A 152 -6.77 -3.16 -5.78
CA ILE A 152 -6.95 -3.18 -4.33
C ILE A 152 -7.36 -4.60 -3.92
N PRO A 153 -6.50 -5.36 -3.23
CA PRO A 153 -6.84 -6.70 -2.76
C PRO A 153 -8.13 -6.71 -1.96
N PHE A 154 -9.02 -7.67 -2.23
CA PHE A 154 -10.22 -7.86 -1.39
C PHE A 154 -9.85 -8.21 0.07
N ALA A 155 -8.64 -8.72 0.31
CA ALA A 155 -8.07 -8.90 1.64
C ALA A 155 -7.79 -7.58 2.40
N ASN A 156 -7.64 -6.45 1.70
CA ASN A 156 -7.43 -5.15 2.34
C ASN A 156 -8.73 -4.51 2.81
N PHE A 157 -9.87 -5.10 2.48
CA PHE A 157 -11.17 -4.60 2.89
C PHE A 157 -11.59 -5.17 4.24
N THR A 158 -12.11 -4.30 5.09
CA THR A 158 -12.71 -4.65 6.36
C THR A 158 -14.01 -3.89 6.57
N ASP A 159 -15.00 -4.50 7.23
CA ASP A 159 -16.19 -3.80 7.71
C ASP A 159 -16.09 -3.34 9.17
N LEU A 160 -14.87 -3.31 9.70
CA LEU A 160 -14.48 -2.77 11.01
C LEU A 160 -13.52 -1.57 10.82
N TRP A 161 -14.07 -0.36 10.83
CA TRP A 161 -13.31 0.88 10.62
C TRP A 161 -13.89 2.06 11.40
N SER A 162 -13.04 3.05 11.67
CA SER A 162 -13.38 4.24 12.44
C SER A 162 -14.20 5.23 11.60
N PRO A 163 -15.39 5.66 12.02
CA PRO A 163 -16.16 6.64 11.26
C PRO A 163 -15.53 8.02 11.18
N ALA A 164 -14.56 8.33 12.05
CA ALA A 164 -13.86 9.61 12.07
C ALA A 164 -12.70 9.68 11.05
N THR A 165 -12.02 8.56 10.81
CA THR A 165 -10.81 8.51 9.96
C THR A 165 -10.96 7.59 8.77
N GLY A 166 -11.94 6.70 8.79
CA GLY A 166 -12.14 5.53 7.93
C GLY A 166 -11.03 4.47 8.00
N GLU A 167 -10.07 4.63 8.92
CA GLU A 167 -9.00 3.64 9.13
C GLU A 167 -9.55 2.35 9.74
N PRO A 168 -8.99 1.17 9.41
CA PRO A 168 -9.34 -0.10 10.04
C PRO A 168 -9.22 -0.03 11.56
N THR A 169 -10.27 -0.44 12.28
CA THR A 169 -10.18 -0.72 13.73
C THR A 169 -9.82 -2.18 13.96
N SER A 170 -10.14 -3.05 13.00
CA SER A 170 -9.62 -4.41 12.90
C SER A 170 -9.55 -4.82 11.43
N THR A 171 -8.48 -5.49 11.06
CA THR A 171 -8.28 -5.99 9.69
C THR A 171 -8.91 -7.36 9.50
N CYS A 172 -9.10 -7.77 8.25
CA CYS A 172 -9.66 -9.08 7.93
C CYS A 172 -8.77 -10.26 8.41
N THR A 173 -7.47 -10.02 8.55
CA THR A 173 -6.51 -11.00 9.09
C THR A 173 -6.61 -11.12 10.62
N GLN A 174 -7.00 -10.04 11.30
CA GLN A 174 -7.21 -10.02 12.74
C GLN A 174 -8.59 -10.54 13.14
N ASP A 175 -9.63 -10.22 12.35
CA ASP A 175 -11.00 -10.71 12.53
C ASP A 175 -11.55 -11.23 11.20
N ALA A 176 -11.57 -12.55 11.05
CA ALA A 176 -12.07 -13.23 9.85
C ALA A 176 -13.56 -12.94 9.56
N SER A 177 -14.33 -12.49 10.55
CA SER A 177 -15.72 -12.07 10.33
C SER A 177 -15.83 -10.79 9.51
N ALA A 178 -14.75 -9.99 9.47
CA ALA A 178 -14.68 -8.72 8.75
C ALA A 178 -14.18 -8.88 7.30
N CYS A 179 -13.92 -10.10 6.84
CA CYS A 179 -13.43 -10.39 5.48
C CYS A 179 -14.48 -10.16 4.38
N ALA A 180 -14.06 -9.60 3.25
CA ALA A 180 -14.82 -9.57 2.01
C ALA A 180 -14.84 -10.96 1.32
N THR A 181 -15.64 -11.88 1.85
CA THR A 181 -15.77 -13.26 1.34
C THR A 181 -16.53 -13.33 0.00
N ALA A 182 -16.47 -14.49 -0.68
CA ALA A 182 -17.27 -14.74 -1.89
C ALA A 182 -18.78 -14.45 -1.69
N LYS A 183 -19.34 -14.78 -0.53
CA LYS A 183 -20.74 -14.48 -0.18
C LYS A 183 -21.02 -12.97 -0.12
N VAL A 184 -20.07 -12.21 0.43
CA VAL A 184 -20.13 -10.75 0.49
C VAL A 184 -20.10 -10.19 -0.94
N LEU A 185 -19.16 -10.64 -1.76
CA LEU A 185 -18.99 -10.15 -3.14
C LEU A 185 -20.15 -10.55 -4.08
N ALA A 186 -20.89 -11.62 -3.77
CA ALA A 186 -22.07 -12.04 -4.52
C ALA A 186 -23.27 -11.10 -4.41
N SER A 187 -23.30 -10.23 -3.38
CA SER A 187 -24.50 -9.51 -2.97
C SER A 187 -24.27 -8.04 -2.62
N ILE A 188 -23.35 -7.40 -3.36
CA ILE A 188 -23.06 -5.97 -3.21
C ILE A 188 -24.32 -5.16 -3.56
N THR A 189 -24.69 -4.24 -2.66
CA THR A 189 -25.86 -3.37 -2.78
C THR A 189 -25.53 -1.88 -2.86
N ARG A 190 -24.29 -1.51 -2.53
CA ARG A 190 -23.82 -0.13 -2.53
C ARG A 190 -22.34 -0.08 -2.89
N PHE A 191 -21.94 0.94 -3.64
CA PHE A 191 -20.56 1.32 -3.88
C PHE A 191 -20.36 2.78 -3.50
N GLU A 192 -19.22 3.12 -2.92
CA GLU A 192 -18.85 4.48 -2.59
C GLU A 192 -17.37 4.76 -2.88
N LEU A 193 -17.13 5.97 -3.39
CA LEU A 193 -15.81 6.56 -3.48
C LEU A 193 -15.78 7.75 -2.51
N TRP A 194 -14.71 7.86 -1.73
CA TRP A 194 -14.56 8.83 -0.67
C TRP A 194 -13.24 9.59 -0.79
N ALA A 195 -13.28 10.83 -0.32
CA ALA A 195 -12.15 11.60 0.16
C ALA A 195 -12.41 11.90 1.64
N GLU A 196 -11.67 11.27 2.56
CA GLU A 196 -11.86 11.36 4.01
C GLU A 196 -10.54 11.18 4.76
N GLY A 197 -10.47 11.61 6.03
CA GLY A 197 -9.32 11.34 6.89
C GLY A 197 -8.04 12.12 6.55
N ALA A 198 -8.03 12.89 5.46
CA ALA A 198 -6.95 13.81 5.10
C ALA A 198 -7.52 15.14 4.59
N LYS A 199 -6.90 16.25 5.00
CA LYS A 199 -7.22 17.59 4.52
C LYS A 199 -6.56 17.83 3.16
N GLY A 200 -7.27 18.48 2.23
CA GLY A 200 -6.71 18.91 0.97
C GLY A 200 -7.71 18.99 -0.18
N ALA A 201 -7.23 19.52 -1.30
CA ALA A 201 -7.97 19.53 -2.56
C ALA A 201 -8.08 18.12 -3.14
N VAL A 202 -9.23 17.86 -3.77
CA VAL A 202 -9.59 16.58 -4.36
C VAL A 202 -10.03 16.83 -5.81
N ASP A 203 -9.45 16.10 -6.75
CA ASP A 203 -9.85 16.04 -8.16
C ASP A 203 -9.47 14.65 -8.72
N ILE A 204 -10.43 13.73 -8.75
CA ILE A 204 -10.27 12.35 -9.24
C ILE A 204 -11.36 11.99 -10.24
N ASP A 205 -10.95 11.44 -11.38
CA ASP A 205 -11.84 10.84 -12.36
C ASP A 205 -11.83 9.31 -12.17
N LEU A 206 -13.02 8.71 -12.11
CA LEU A 206 -13.24 7.26 -12.08
C LEU A 206 -13.88 6.83 -13.40
N MET A 207 -13.17 6.02 -14.19
CA MET A 207 -13.66 5.50 -15.47
C MET A 207 -14.44 4.20 -15.32
N ARG A 208 -13.99 3.27 -14.48
CA ARG A 208 -14.69 2.01 -14.22
C ARG A 208 -14.24 1.34 -12.94
N VAL A 209 -15.08 0.43 -12.45
CA VAL A 209 -14.78 -0.47 -11.33
C VAL A 209 -15.00 -1.89 -11.81
N THR A 210 -14.03 -2.78 -11.58
CA THR A 210 -14.14 -4.21 -11.90
C THR A 210 -13.65 -5.07 -10.75
N ALA A 211 -14.15 -6.29 -10.63
CA ALA A 211 -13.62 -7.30 -9.74
C ALA A 211 -12.83 -8.34 -10.56
N LYS A 212 -11.57 -8.52 -10.21
CA LYS A 212 -10.62 -9.39 -10.90
C LYS A 212 -10.34 -10.60 -10.02
N PRO A 213 -10.60 -11.84 -10.48
CA PRO A 213 -10.24 -13.05 -9.75
C PRO A 213 -8.75 -13.18 -9.48
N ALA A 214 -8.42 -13.83 -8.37
CA ALA A 214 -7.06 -14.30 -8.15
C ALA A 214 -6.70 -15.26 -9.29
N ASP A 215 -5.50 -15.11 -9.86
CA ASP A 215 -5.10 -15.95 -10.97
C ASP A 215 -4.99 -17.41 -10.49
N ALA A 216 -5.70 -18.34 -11.15
CA ALA A 216 -5.84 -19.73 -10.70
C ALA A 216 -4.51 -20.52 -10.74
N ARG A 217 -3.41 -19.90 -11.16
CA ARG A 217 -2.06 -20.46 -11.13
C ARG A 217 -1.43 -20.48 -9.73
N VAL A 218 -2.07 -19.88 -8.73
CA VAL A 218 -1.49 -19.70 -7.38
C VAL A 218 -1.85 -20.83 -6.38
N SER A 219 -2.58 -21.88 -6.77
CA SER A 219 -3.06 -22.90 -5.79
C SER A 219 -2.32 -24.25 -5.76
N LEU A 220 -1.08 -24.35 -6.24
CA LEU A 220 -0.29 -25.61 -6.11
C LEU A 220 1.21 -25.43 -5.80
N LEU A 221 1.66 -24.24 -5.42
CA LEU A 221 3.08 -23.94 -5.17
C LEU A 221 3.44 -23.92 -3.68
N GLY A 222 3.01 -24.96 -2.97
CA GLY A 222 3.53 -25.26 -1.63
C GLY A 222 4.98 -25.78 -1.60
N LEU A 223 5.67 -25.90 -2.75
CA LEU A 223 7.02 -26.46 -2.84
C LEU A 223 7.85 -25.78 -3.96
N ARG A 224 8.54 -24.71 -3.55
CA ARG A 224 9.79 -24.11 -4.09
C ARG A 224 9.83 -23.43 -5.47
N SER A 225 10.35 -22.18 -5.39
CA SER A 225 11.12 -21.39 -6.38
C SER A 225 10.31 -20.59 -7.41
N GLY A 226 10.23 -19.27 -7.19
CA GLY A 226 9.79 -18.29 -8.17
C GLY A 226 8.92 -17.16 -7.62
N TYR A 227 9.28 -16.51 -6.51
CA TYR A 227 8.93 -15.09 -6.36
C TYR A 227 9.62 -14.34 -7.50
N SER A 228 8.95 -13.35 -8.10
CA SER A 228 9.63 -12.50 -9.07
C SER A 228 10.72 -11.75 -8.31
N ALA A 229 11.98 -12.12 -8.52
CA ALA A 229 13.14 -11.65 -7.75
C ALA A 229 13.45 -10.14 -7.91
N ARG A 230 12.54 -9.41 -8.59
CA ARG A 230 12.72 -8.12 -9.23
C ARG A 230 11.36 -7.46 -9.53
N PRO A 231 11.23 -6.13 -9.33
CA PRO A 231 10.11 -5.35 -9.86
C PRO A 231 9.99 -5.47 -11.39
N PRO A 232 8.86 -5.06 -12.00
CA PRO A 232 8.75 -4.94 -13.45
C PRO A 232 9.89 -4.10 -14.02
N ALA A 233 10.50 -4.54 -15.12
CA ALA A 233 11.74 -3.95 -15.66
C ALA A 233 11.70 -2.43 -15.94
N ARG A 234 10.52 -1.84 -16.10
CA ARG A 234 10.35 -0.37 -16.28
C ARG A 234 10.44 0.42 -14.97
N TYR A 235 10.31 -0.26 -13.84
CA TYR A 235 10.35 0.29 -12.49
C TYR A 235 11.57 -0.17 -11.70
N ASP A 236 12.23 -1.22 -12.16
CA ASP A 236 13.39 -1.77 -11.50
C ASP A 236 14.64 -0.90 -11.67
N THR A 237 15.17 -0.44 -10.53
CA THR A 237 16.35 0.42 -10.43
C THR A 237 17.62 -0.35 -10.08
N CYS A 238 17.50 -1.61 -9.67
CA CYS A 238 18.61 -2.41 -9.20
C CYS A 238 19.43 -3.02 -10.36
N SER A 239 20.71 -3.30 -10.11
CA SER A 239 21.57 -3.98 -11.09
C SER A 239 21.32 -5.49 -11.17
N ALA A 240 20.82 -6.09 -10.10
CA ALA A 240 20.52 -7.52 -9.98
C ALA A 240 19.31 -7.76 -9.07
N ALA A 241 18.92 -9.03 -8.92
CA ALA A 241 17.91 -9.44 -7.95
C ALA A 241 18.40 -9.25 -6.51
N ILE A 242 17.45 -9.11 -5.58
CA ILE A 242 17.73 -9.19 -4.14
C ILE A 242 18.33 -10.57 -3.82
N GLN A 243 19.28 -10.60 -2.90
CA GLN A 243 19.91 -11.83 -2.44
C GLN A 243 18.92 -12.73 -1.71
N ASP A 244 19.06 -14.03 -1.94
CA ASP A 244 18.37 -15.02 -1.12
C ASP A 244 18.87 -14.99 0.33
N GLY A 245 17.96 -15.19 1.29
CA GLY A 245 18.30 -15.41 2.68
C GLY A 245 18.89 -14.20 3.42
N LEU A 246 18.44 -12.98 3.12
CA LEU A 246 18.72 -11.75 3.86
C LEU A 246 18.73 -11.95 5.38
N LYS A 247 19.66 -11.26 6.02
CA LYS A 247 19.94 -11.30 7.46
C LYS A 247 18.82 -10.69 8.30
N PHE A 248 18.99 -10.82 9.61
CA PHE A 248 18.14 -10.21 10.63
C PHE A 248 16.66 -10.63 10.59
N GLY A 249 16.30 -11.65 9.81
CA GLY A 249 14.90 -12.09 9.64
C GLY A 249 14.18 -11.39 8.49
N ILE A 250 14.85 -10.53 7.72
CA ILE A 250 14.25 -9.77 6.62
C ILE A 250 13.69 -10.70 5.52
N SER A 251 14.32 -11.85 5.25
CA SER A 251 13.74 -12.82 4.30
C SER A 251 12.38 -13.38 4.71
N GLY A 252 11.94 -13.20 5.96
CA GLY A 252 10.58 -13.52 6.39
C GLY A 252 9.52 -12.50 5.93
N ARG A 253 9.94 -11.35 5.37
CA ARG A 253 9.07 -10.28 4.87
C ARG A 253 8.74 -10.48 3.40
N THR A 254 8.01 -11.56 3.13
CA THR A 254 7.60 -11.97 1.79
C THR A 254 6.36 -11.23 1.27
N GLU A 255 5.67 -10.50 2.15
CA GLU A 255 4.46 -9.78 1.82
C GLU A 255 4.75 -8.30 1.55
N PRO A 256 4.04 -7.68 0.59
CA PRO A 256 4.03 -6.24 0.42
C PRO A 256 3.67 -5.52 1.71
N THR A 257 4.46 -4.52 2.09
CA THR A 257 4.04 -3.55 3.11
C THR A 257 3.75 -2.18 2.51
N LEU A 258 4.11 -1.95 1.23
CA LEU A 258 3.77 -0.73 0.51
C LEU A 258 2.56 -0.98 -0.40
N PRO A 259 1.54 -0.10 -0.42
CA PRO A 259 0.26 -0.41 -1.06
C PRO A 259 0.26 -0.31 -2.60
N PHE A 260 1.39 -0.07 -3.26
CA PHE A 260 1.48 0.34 -4.68
C PHE A 260 2.42 -0.50 -5.54
N VAL A 261 2.93 -1.59 -4.97
CA VAL A 261 3.94 -2.46 -5.57
C VAL A 261 3.38 -3.86 -5.73
N ASP A 262 3.88 -4.61 -6.72
CA ASP A 262 3.24 -5.85 -7.16
C ASP A 262 3.20 -6.87 -6.01
N MET A 263 2.10 -7.64 -5.91
CA MET A 263 1.87 -8.58 -4.79
C MET A 263 2.90 -9.71 -4.71
N ASP A 264 3.69 -9.91 -5.77
CA ASP A 264 4.73 -10.91 -5.87
C ASP A 264 6.11 -10.37 -5.47
N GLU A 265 6.20 -9.11 -5.04
CA GLU A 265 7.43 -8.48 -4.55
C GLU A 265 7.51 -8.54 -3.02
N THR A 266 8.61 -9.06 -2.49
CA THR A 266 9.02 -8.99 -1.09
C THR A 266 9.29 -7.55 -0.67
N LEU A 267 9.26 -7.27 0.63
CA LEU A 267 9.55 -5.93 1.18
C LEU A 267 10.84 -5.31 0.59
N ALA A 268 11.91 -6.11 0.48
CA ALA A 268 13.19 -5.64 -0.01
C ALA A 268 13.17 -5.33 -1.52
N GLU A 269 12.40 -6.07 -2.32
CA GLU A 269 12.24 -5.76 -3.75
C GLU A 269 11.52 -4.42 -3.94
N GLN A 270 10.49 -4.18 -3.15
CA GLN A 270 9.71 -2.94 -3.19
C GLN A 270 10.57 -1.75 -2.81
N VAL A 271 11.10 -1.76 -1.58
CA VAL A 271 11.76 -0.58 -0.99
C VAL A 271 13.11 -0.31 -1.65
N CYS A 272 13.86 -1.36 -2.02
CA CYS A 272 15.24 -1.20 -2.46
C CYS A 272 15.40 -1.10 -3.98
N CYS A 273 14.45 -1.65 -4.75
CA CYS A 273 14.59 -1.78 -6.19
C CYS A 273 13.48 -1.14 -7.01
N ASP A 274 12.30 -0.87 -6.44
CA ASP A 274 11.20 -0.28 -7.20
C ASP A 274 11.21 1.26 -7.18
N VAL A 275 11.35 1.89 -8.34
CA VAL A 275 11.30 3.35 -8.52
C VAL A 275 9.97 3.96 -8.03
N ARG A 276 8.88 3.18 -8.03
CA ARG A 276 7.56 3.60 -7.50
C ARG A 276 7.60 3.79 -5.98
N ALA A 277 8.50 3.07 -5.30
CA ALA A 277 8.66 3.10 -3.85
C ALA A 277 9.66 4.17 -3.36
N LEU A 278 10.40 4.85 -4.26
CA LEU A 278 11.41 5.87 -3.91
C LEU A 278 10.99 6.94 -2.88
N PRO A 279 9.74 7.46 -2.89
CA PRO A 279 9.30 8.44 -1.88
C PRO A 279 8.95 7.82 -0.52
N TYR A 280 8.98 6.49 -0.42
CA TYR A 280 8.55 5.72 0.74
C TYR A 280 9.75 5.03 1.41
N ALA A 281 9.52 4.55 2.62
CA ALA A 281 10.46 3.76 3.39
C ALA A 281 9.77 2.44 3.79
N GLU A 282 10.55 1.48 4.27
CA GLU A 282 10.00 0.33 4.97
C GLU A 282 9.21 0.78 6.22
N PRO A 283 8.35 -0.08 6.81
CA PRO A 283 7.58 0.28 7.99
C PRO A 283 8.47 0.82 9.11
N GLN A 284 8.10 1.97 9.67
CA GLN A 284 8.79 2.52 10.83
C GLN A 284 8.85 1.48 11.96
N PHE A 285 10.00 1.37 12.63
CA PHE A 285 10.27 0.40 13.68
C PHE A 285 10.33 -1.07 13.20
N LEU A 286 10.46 -1.35 11.90
CA LEU A 286 10.67 -2.72 11.40
C LEU A 286 11.82 -3.43 12.13
N TYR A 287 12.91 -2.70 12.42
CA TYR A 287 14.06 -3.23 13.14
C TYR A 287 13.72 -3.77 14.54
N ASP A 288 12.63 -3.31 15.16
CA ASP A 288 12.19 -3.68 16.51
C ASP A 288 11.11 -4.78 16.49
N ALA A 289 10.61 -5.17 15.31
CA ALA A 289 9.61 -6.23 15.21
C ALA A 289 10.14 -7.53 15.86
N PRO A 290 9.31 -8.31 16.59
CA PRO A 290 9.80 -9.43 17.40
C PRO A 290 10.61 -10.51 16.66
N ASP A 291 10.31 -10.74 15.39
CA ASP A 291 11.03 -11.64 14.49
C ASP A 291 12.31 -11.03 13.90
N ILE A 292 12.42 -9.69 13.90
CA ILE A 292 13.58 -8.94 13.43
C ILE A 292 14.54 -8.63 14.57
N ALA A 293 14.08 -8.01 15.66
CA ALA A 293 14.80 -7.73 16.90
C ALA A 293 16.28 -7.39 16.65
N LEU A 294 16.54 -6.37 15.83
CA LEU A 294 17.84 -6.10 15.24
C LEU A 294 18.93 -6.03 16.32
N PHE A 295 18.72 -5.23 17.36
CA PHE A 295 19.72 -4.99 18.40
C PHE A 295 19.99 -6.22 19.27
N ASP A 296 19.05 -7.17 19.39
CA ASP A 296 19.27 -8.45 20.07
C ASP A 296 20.17 -9.39 19.25
N LYS A 297 20.26 -9.17 17.93
CA LYS A 297 21.07 -9.97 17.00
C LYS A 297 22.45 -9.37 16.73
N LEU A 298 22.71 -8.15 17.20
CA LEU A 298 24.02 -7.51 17.07
C LEU A 298 24.93 -7.83 18.28
N PRO A 299 26.26 -7.79 18.12
CA PRO A 299 27.19 -7.97 19.24
C PRO A 299 26.99 -6.89 20.32
N THR A 300 26.72 -7.32 21.54
CA THR A 300 26.50 -6.42 22.70
C THR A 300 27.79 -5.92 23.33
N ASP A 301 28.95 -6.46 22.93
CA ASP A 301 30.29 -6.06 23.38
C ASP A 301 30.82 -4.82 22.65
N SER A 302 29.97 -4.11 21.90
CA SER A 302 30.31 -2.98 21.02
C SER A 302 31.22 -3.34 19.83
N SER A 303 31.40 -4.62 19.53
CA SER A 303 32.06 -5.03 18.28
C SER A 303 31.25 -4.53 17.07
N PRO A 304 31.86 -3.78 16.14
CA PRO A 304 31.13 -3.22 15.01
C PRO A 304 30.59 -4.30 14.07
N THR A 305 29.35 -4.14 13.62
CA THR A 305 28.73 -4.98 12.59
C THR A 305 28.73 -4.28 11.25
N THR A 306 29.16 -4.99 10.20
CA THR A 306 29.04 -4.49 8.83
C THR A 306 27.70 -4.89 8.23
N PHE A 307 26.99 -3.90 7.69
CA PHE A 307 25.74 -4.04 6.95
C PHE A 307 26.05 -4.00 5.44
N TYR A 308 25.40 -4.88 4.69
CA TYR A 308 25.73 -5.13 3.30
C TYR A 308 24.51 -4.90 2.41
N ASP A 309 24.76 -4.39 1.21
CA ASP A 309 23.76 -4.20 0.18
C ASP A 309 22.97 -5.50 -0.08
N SER A 310 21.65 -5.43 0.03
CA SER A 310 20.75 -6.58 -0.17
C SER A 310 20.72 -7.12 -1.60
N VAL A 311 21.29 -6.41 -2.58
CA VAL A 311 21.41 -6.84 -3.99
C VAL A 311 22.80 -7.39 -4.24
N CYS A 312 23.82 -6.55 -4.16
CA CYS A 312 25.17 -6.92 -4.63
C CYS A 312 26.14 -7.33 -3.53
N GLY A 313 25.78 -7.15 -2.25
CA GLY A 313 26.60 -7.55 -1.11
C GLY A 313 27.82 -6.67 -0.85
N LEU A 314 27.85 -5.45 -1.41
CA LEU A 314 28.87 -4.48 -1.03
C LEU A 314 28.68 -4.05 0.43
N PRO A 315 29.76 -3.86 1.20
CA PRO A 315 29.64 -3.33 2.55
C PRO A 315 29.28 -1.85 2.48
N LEU A 316 28.20 -1.45 3.14
CA LEU A 316 27.64 -0.09 3.06
C LEU A 316 27.90 0.71 4.34
N PHE A 317 27.67 0.08 5.49
CA PHE A 317 27.84 0.69 6.80
C PHE A 317 28.55 -0.26 7.75
N THR A 318 29.29 0.27 8.73
CA THR A 318 29.80 -0.50 9.85
C THR A 318 29.55 0.23 11.16
N ALA A 319 28.65 -0.29 11.98
CA ALA A 319 28.17 0.36 13.20
C ALA A 319 28.15 -0.61 14.40
N PRO A 320 28.35 -0.11 15.64
CA PRO A 320 28.71 1.28 15.94
C PRO A 320 30.18 1.58 15.61
N ARG A 321 30.47 2.82 15.17
CA ARG A 321 31.83 3.39 15.07
C ARG A 321 31.78 4.87 15.43
N GLY A 322 32.79 5.35 16.16
CA GLY A 322 32.81 6.75 16.64
C GLY A 322 31.80 7.05 17.75
N ARG A 323 31.01 6.07 18.19
CA ARG A 323 30.03 6.15 19.29
C ARG A 323 29.83 4.80 19.97
N THR A 324 29.08 4.78 21.06
CA THR A 324 28.75 3.52 21.76
C THR A 324 27.62 2.76 21.06
N PHE A 325 27.48 1.47 21.36
CA PHE A 325 26.34 0.67 20.90
C PHE A 325 25.00 1.25 21.38
N ALA A 326 24.95 1.72 22.62
CA ALA A 326 23.76 2.34 23.19
C ALA A 326 23.37 3.63 22.45
N ASP A 327 24.35 4.44 22.03
CA ASP A 327 24.09 5.64 21.24
C ASP A 327 23.55 5.30 19.85
N PHE A 328 24.07 4.25 19.20
CA PHE A 328 23.54 3.79 17.92
C PHE A 328 22.09 3.30 18.04
N GLN A 329 21.80 2.52 19.09
CA GLN A 329 20.46 2.04 19.37
C GLN A 329 19.49 3.20 19.69
N ALA A 330 19.92 4.16 20.51
CA ALA A 330 19.11 5.33 20.86
C ALA A 330 18.80 6.20 19.63
N ASP A 331 19.79 6.43 18.76
CA ASP A 331 19.63 7.23 17.53
C ASP A 331 18.68 6.52 16.53
N THR A 332 18.78 5.20 16.42
CA THR A 332 17.83 4.39 15.64
C THR A 332 16.41 4.42 16.22
N ALA A 333 16.28 4.38 17.54
CA ALA A 333 15.00 4.46 18.24
C ALA A 333 14.33 5.82 18.13
N GLU A 334 15.12 6.90 18.23
CA GLU A 334 14.65 8.28 18.09
C GLU A 334 14.00 8.52 16.72
N HIS A 335 14.56 7.92 15.67
CA HIS A 335 14.13 8.19 14.29
C HIS A 335 13.27 7.11 13.66
N GLY A 336 13.27 5.89 14.21
CA GLY A 336 12.42 4.79 13.76
C GLY A 336 12.97 3.93 12.63
N TRP A 337 14.19 4.23 12.15
CA TRP A 337 14.95 3.41 11.19
C TRP A 337 16.44 3.41 11.56
N PRO A 338 17.20 2.36 11.21
CA PRO A 338 18.65 2.33 11.35
C PRO A 338 19.28 3.65 10.91
N SER A 339 19.86 4.37 11.88
CA SER A 339 20.39 5.72 11.67
C SER A 339 21.90 5.72 11.83
N PHE A 340 22.62 6.00 10.74
CA PHE A 340 24.08 5.95 10.69
C PHE A 340 24.72 7.34 10.69
N ARG A 341 25.95 7.42 11.20
CA ARG A 341 26.77 8.64 11.29
C ARG A 341 28.04 8.53 10.41
N PRO A 342 28.76 9.63 10.14
CA PRO A 342 29.86 9.65 9.17
C PRO A 342 30.94 8.58 9.36
N GLU A 343 31.30 8.27 10.60
CA GLU A 343 32.32 7.27 10.95
C GLU A 343 31.88 5.82 10.64
N GLU A 344 30.59 5.61 10.44
CA GLU A 344 29.97 4.31 10.14
C GLU A 344 29.76 4.12 8.63
N LEU A 345 29.82 5.19 7.85
CA LEU A 345 29.60 5.18 6.40
C LEU A 345 30.82 4.63 5.66
N ILE A 346 30.60 3.65 4.78
CA ILE A 346 31.61 3.22 3.81
C ILE A 346 31.39 4.04 2.53
N ALA A 347 31.91 5.28 2.53
CA ALA A 347 31.73 6.26 1.45
C ALA A 347 32.18 5.75 0.07
N ALA A 348 33.06 4.74 0.04
CA ALA A 348 33.46 4.08 -1.19
C ALA A 348 32.32 3.33 -1.89
N ASN A 349 31.24 2.95 -1.20
CA ASN A 349 30.16 2.11 -1.75
C ASN A 349 28.77 2.76 -1.67
N VAL A 350 28.63 3.86 -0.91
CA VAL A 350 27.38 4.61 -0.74
C VAL A 350 27.46 5.93 -1.49
N ILE A 351 26.43 6.24 -2.26
CA ILE A 351 26.24 7.49 -2.98
C ILE A 351 25.17 8.28 -2.23
N THR A 352 25.52 9.49 -1.82
CA THR A 352 24.59 10.41 -1.14
C THR A 352 24.29 11.58 -2.07
N ASN A 353 23.03 11.76 -2.44
CA ASN A 353 22.59 12.93 -3.18
C ASN A 353 21.99 13.96 -2.22
N GLU A 354 22.83 14.90 -1.78
CA GLU A 354 22.44 15.95 -0.81
C GLU A 354 21.35 16.90 -1.35
N THR A 355 21.16 16.99 -2.67
CA THR A 355 20.10 17.84 -3.26
C THR A 355 18.73 17.18 -3.12
N THR A 356 18.65 15.87 -3.38
CA THR A 356 17.38 15.13 -3.30
C THR A 356 17.14 14.51 -1.92
N GLY A 357 18.18 14.36 -1.11
CA GLY A 357 18.15 13.56 0.10
C GLY A 357 18.30 12.06 -0.13
N PHE A 358 18.23 11.53 -1.36
CA PHE A 358 18.31 10.08 -1.57
C PHE A 358 19.71 9.50 -1.36
N VAL A 359 19.74 8.28 -0.81
CA VAL A 359 20.93 7.48 -0.60
C VAL A 359 20.80 6.21 -1.43
N THR A 360 21.81 5.92 -2.24
CA THR A 360 21.86 4.71 -3.06
C THR A 360 23.21 4.01 -2.89
N SER A 361 23.28 2.73 -3.19
CA SER A 361 24.56 2.06 -3.31
C SER A 361 25.16 2.26 -4.69
N LYS A 362 26.46 1.97 -4.85
CA LYS A 362 27.10 1.86 -6.16
C LYS A 362 26.50 0.79 -7.08
N CYS A 363 25.71 -0.13 -6.54
CA CYS A 363 25.03 -1.16 -7.29
C CYS A 363 23.66 -0.73 -7.80
N GLY A 364 23.24 0.51 -7.52
CA GLY A 364 21.94 1.05 -7.92
C GLY A 364 20.80 0.79 -6.93
N THR A 365 21.07 0.11 -5.81
CA THR A 365 20.09 -0.18 -4.76
C THR A 365 19.70 1.12 -4.05
N HIS A 366 18.40 1.40 -3.91
CA HIS A 366 17.92 2.46 -3.02
C HIS A 366 18.12 2.01 -1.56
N LEU A 367 18.66 2.90 -0.71
CA LEU A 367 19.00 2.56 0.68
C LEU A 367 18.17 3.37 1.69
N GLY A 368 17.54 4.46 1.28
CA GLY A 368 16.83 5.38 2.16
C GLY A 368 17.28 6.83 1.95
N SER A 369 17.35 7.60 3.04
CA SER A 369 17.46 9.06 2.99
C SER A 369 18.59 9.64 3.86
N TYR A 370 19.23 10.67 3.33
CA TYR A 370 20.19 11.53 4.00
C TYR A 370 19.43 12.70 4.62
N LEU A 371 19.38 12.72 5.95
CA LEU A 371 18.55 13.62 6.74
C LEU A 371 19.35 14.24 7.88
N PRO A 372 20.25 15.21 7.59
CA PRO A 372 21.03 15.89 8.61
C PRO A 372 20.16 16.47 9.73
N ASP A 373 20.69 16.44 10.95
CA ASP A 373 20.05 16.95 12.15
C ASP A 373 21.02 17.84 12.95
N GLU A 374 20.64 18.23 14.16
CA GLU A 374 21.46 19.06 15.05
C GLU A 374 22.80 18.40 15.44
N LYS A 375 22.90 17.06 15.33
CA LYS A 375 24.11 16.27 15.59
C LYS A 375 24.98 16.12 14.33
N GLY A 376 24.52 16.61 13.18
CA GLY A 376 25.24 16.66 11.91
C GLY A 376 24.67 15.72 10.85
N ALA A 377 25.53 15.24 9.96
CA ALA A 377 25.16 14.33 8.89
C ALA A 377 24.56 13.02 9.43
N ARG A 378 23.44 12.58 8.83
CA ARG A 378 22.73 11.35 9.23
C ARG A 378 22.15 10.64 8.02
N TRP A 379 22.33 9.32 7.99
CA TRP A 379 21.75 8.43 7.00
C TRP A 379 20.68 7.59 7.68
N CYS A 380 19.41 7.83 7.32
CA CYS A 380 18.23 7.11 7.76
C CYS A 380 17.93 6.01 6.73
N ILE A 381 18.19 4.76 7.09
CA ILE A 381 18.37 3.66 6.12
C ILE A 381 17.37 2.55 6.37
N ASP A 382 16.77 2.04 5.30
CA ASP A 382 15.89 0.88 5.32
C ASP A 382 16.70 -0.39 5.61
N LEU A 383 16.37 -1.09 6.71
CA LEU A 383 17.03 -2.32 7.13
C LEU A 383 16.96 -3.39 6.04
N SER A 384 15.83 -3.47 5.34
CA SER A 384 15.60 -4.39 4.22
C SER A 384 16.60 -4.23 3.08
N CYS A 385 17.18 -3.04 2.90
CA CYS A 385 18.16 -2.73 1.83
C CYS A 385 19.62 -2.92 2.24
N ILE A 386 19.87 -3.16 3.54
CA ILE A 386 21.21 -3.37 4.10
C ILE A 386 21.37 -4.71 4.84
N ALA A 387 20.42 -5.63 4.63
CA ALA A 387 20.40 -6.96 5.24
C ALA A 387 21.10 -8.03 4.39
N GLY A 388 21.89 -7.63 3.38
CA GLY A 388 22.62 -8.55 2.53
C GLY A 388 23.73 -9.34 3.23
N HIS A 389 24.26 -10.29 2.48
CA HIS A 389 25.52 -10.98 2.77
C HIS A 389 26.66 -10.31 2.03
N ALA A 390 27.88 -10.52 2.51
CA ALA A 390 29.07 -10.08 1.80
C ALA A 390 29.09 -10.73 0.40
N ALA A 391 29.42 -9.93 -0.62
CA ALA A 391 29.72 -10.46 -1.94
C ALA A 391 30.79 -11.57 -1.83
N ALA A 392 30.54 -12.70 -2.50
CA ALA A 392 31.44 -13.85 -2.50
C ALA A 392 32.75 -13.58 -3.24
#